data_AF-A0A3V3U5R8-F1
#
_entry.id   AF-A0A3V3U5R8-F1
#
_cell.length_a   1.000
_cell.length_b   1.000
_cell.length_c   1.000
_cell.angle_alpha   90.00
_cell.angle_beta   90.00
_cell.angle_gamma   90.00
#
_symmetry.space_group_name_H-M   'P 1'
#
loop_
_entity.id
_entity.type
_entity.pdbx_description
1 polymer ?
#
loop_
_entity_poly.entity_id
_entity_poly.type
_entity_poly.pdbx_seq_one_letter_code
_entity_poly.pdbx_strand_id
1 'polypeptide(L)'
;MKGGINIVELAAICYAGVAALREAAGGGGNQPEWVDLEPDKQGVITDYITQLLTGRPIPGSHEGEVIRRIIAVIRDEKKALKYA
;
A
#
# COMPACT_ATOMS: atom_id res chain seq x y z
N MET A 1 11.53 2.18 21.41
CA MET A 1 11.48 1.61 20.05
C MET A 1 11.38 2.74 19.02
N LYS A 2 12.48 3.08 18.33
CA LYS A 2 12.45 3.99 17.16
C LYS A 2 12.46 3.11 15.90
N GLY A 3 11.29 2.62 15.51
CA GLY A 3 11.12 1.74 14.35
C GLY A 3 9.75 1.99 13.74
N GLY A 4 9.59 3.16 13.13
CA GLY A 4 8.40 3.45 12.35
C GLY A 4 8.67 3.04 10.91
N ILE A 5 7.77 2.25 10.31
CA ILE A 5 7.75 1.97 8.88
C ILE A 5 7.78 3.31 8.13
N ASN A 6 8.76 3.49 7.26
CA ASN A 6 8.88 4.69 6.43
C ASN A 6 7.88 4.63 5.26
N ILE A 7 7.60 5.77 4.62
CA ILE A 7 6.55 5.82 3.59
C ILE A 7 6.89 5.01 2.33
N VAL A 8 8.17 4.83 2.03
CA VAL A 8 8.64 4.04 0.88
C VAL A 8 8.44 2.55 1.14
N GLU A 9 8.75 2.07 2.34
CA GLU A 9 8.49 0.71 2.80
C GLU A 9 6.99 0.42 2.80
N LEU A 10 6.17 1.36 3.28
CA LEU A 10 4.72 1.24 3.24
C LEU A 10 4.20 1.16 1.80
N ALA A 11 4.78 1.94 0.88
CA ALA A 11 4.42 1.92 -0.53
C ALA A 11 4.79 0.60 -1.22
N ALA A 12 5.97 0.05 -0.93
CA ALA A 12 6.38 -1.26 -1.41
C ALA A 12 5.44 -2.39 -0.92
N ILE A 13 5.04 -2.37 0.35
CA ILE A 13 4.08 -3.34 0.91
C ILE A 13 2.72 -3.23 0.20
N CYS A 14 2.24 -2.01 0.01
CA CYS A 14 0.99 -1.75 -0.68
C CYS A 14 1.01 -2.25 -2.13
N TYR A 15 2.12 -2.00 -2.84
CA TYR A 15 2.31 -2.48 -4.20
C TYR A 15 2.35 -4.00 -4.29
N ALA A 16 3.11 -4.67 -3.41
CA ALA A 16 3.15 -6.13 -3.36
C ALA A 16 1.76 -6.74 -3.13
N GLY A 17 0.95 -6.14 -2.27
CA GLY A 17 -0.43 -6.57 -2.04
C GLY A 17 -1.34 -6.38 -3.27
N VAL A 18 -1.19 -5.27 -3.99
CA VAL A 18 -1.92 -5.01 -5.25
C VAL A 18 -1.48 -6.00 -6.35
N ALA A 19 -0.18 -6.27 -6.46
CA ALA A 19 0.38 -7.19 -7.43
C ALA A 19 -0.12 -8.63 -7.21
N ALA A 20 -0.04 -9.13 -5.97
CA ALA A 20 -0.51 -10.46 -5.60
C ALA A 20 -2.01 -10.68 -5.88
N LEU A 21 -2.84 -9.66 -5.64
CA LEU A 21 -4.27 -9.72 -5.95
C LEU A 21 -4.55 -9.77 -7.46
N ARG A 22 -3.79 -9.01 -8.26
CA ARG A 22 -3.89 -9.05 -9.72
C ARG A 22 -3.49 -10.41 -10.30
N GLU A 23 -2.45 -11.03 -9.75
CA GLU A 23 -2.07 -12.39 -10.11
C GLU A 23 -3.17 -13.39 -9.77
N ALA A 24 -3.72 -13.32 -8.55
CA ALA A 24 -4.83 -14.19 -8.12
C ALA A 24 -6.11 -14.00 -8.93
N ALA A 25 -6.37 -12.80 -9.46
CA ALA A 25 -7.51 -12.50 -10.34
C ALA A 25 -7.30 -12.97 -11.79
N GLY A 26 -6.23 -13.71 -12.09
CA GLY A 26 -5.95 -14.25 -13.43
C GLY A 26 -5.35 -13.22 -14.40
N GLY A 27 -4.97 -12.03 -13.92
CA GLY A 27 -4.32 -10.98 -14.70
C GLY A 27 -2.79 -11.05 -14.68
N GLY A 28 -2.21 -12.16 -14.21
CA GLY A 28 -0.78 -12.33 -13.95
C GLY A 28 0.08 -12.37 -15.21
N GLY A 29 0.43 -11.22 -15.76
CA GLY A 29 1.69 -11.04 -16.47
C GLY A 29 2.82 -10.75 -15.46
N ASN A 30 4.08 -10.96 -15.86
CA ASN A 30 5.27 -10.57 -15.10
C ASN A 30 5.10 -9.13 -14.57
N GLN A 31 4.71 -8.98 -13.31
CA GLN A 31 4.66 -7.66 -12.71
C GLN A 31 6.08 -7.24 -12.33
N PRO A 32 6.50 -6.02 -12.70
CA PRO A 32 7.80 -5.50 -12.31
C PRO A 32 7.89 -5.41 -10.78
N GLU A 33 9.09 -5.58 -10.22
CA GLU A 33 9.27 -5.33 -8.79
C GLU A 33 9.06 -3.84 -8.49
N TRP A 34 8.75 -3.50 -7.24
CA TRP A 34 8.55 -2.10 -6.83
C TRP A 34 9.72 -1.20 -7.27
N VAL A 35 10.95 -1.70 -7.13
CA VAL A 35 12.19 -0.99 -7.48
C VAL A 35 12.36 -0.73 -8.97
N ASP A 36 11.68 -1.52 -9.80
CA ASP A 36 11.73 -1.43 -11.27
C ASP A 36 10.57 -0.62 -11.86
N LEU A 37 9.63 -0.17 -11.03
CA LEU A 37 8.57 0.72 -11.46
C LEU A 37 9.11 2.09 -11.87
N GLU A 38 8.56 2.63 -12.95
CA GLU A 38 8.78 4.03 -13.31
C GLU A 38 8.35 4.95 -12.14
N PRO A 39 9.07 6.06 -11.88
CA PRO A 39 8.81 6.96 -10.77
C PRO A 39 7.35 7.45 -10.69
N ASP A 40 6.72 7.68 -11.84
CA ASP A 40 5.33 8.14 -11.92
C ASP A 40 4.36 7.09 -11.34
N LYS A 41 4.61 5.79 -11.56
CA LYS A 41 3.79 4.69 -11.05
C LYS A 41 3.98 4.47 -9.56
N GLN A 42 5.22 4.62 -9.06
CA GLN A 42 5.49 4.65 -7.62
C GLN A 42 4.79 5.86 -6.96
N GLY A 43 4.78 7.00 -7.65
CA GLY A 43 4.14 8.24 -7.22
C GLY A 43 2.63 8.08 -6.99
N VAL A 44 1.92 7.38 -7.89
CA VAL A 44 0.46 7.12 -7.73
C VAL A 44 0.16 6.37 -6.44
N ILE A 45 0.90 5.30 -6.15
CA ILE A 45 0.69 4.48 -4.94
C ILE A 45 1.06 5.28 -3.69
N THR A 46 2.16 6.02 -3.74
CA THR A 46 2.60 6.89 -2.64
C THR A 46 1.58 8.00 -2.36
N ASP A 47 0.97 8.56 -3.39
CA ASP A 47 -0.06 9.59 -3.26
C ASP A 47 -1.33 9.03 -2.62
N TYR A 48 -1.79 7.83 -3.02
CA TYR A 48 -2.94 7.17 -2.37
C TYR A 48 -2.67 6.88 -0.89
N ILE A 49 -1.47 6.43 -0.54
CA ILE A 49 -1.07 6.23 0.85
C ILE A 49 -1.07 7.55 1.61
N THR A 50 -0.48 8.60 1.02
CA THR A 50 -0.42 9.94 1.63
C THR A 50 -1.81 10.51 1.86
N GLN A 51 -2.71 10.38 0.89
CA GLN A 51 -4.10 10.79 1.02
C GLN A 51 -4.80 10.04 2.16
N LEU A 52 -4.67 8.71 2.26
CA LEU A 52 -5.23 7.94 3.38
C LEU A 52 -4.66 8.32 4.75
N LEU A 53 -3.35 8.57 4.81
CA LEU A 53 -2.68 8.99 6.04
C LEU A 53 -3.09 10.40 6.49
N THR A 54 -3.39 11.28 5.54
CA THR A 54 -3.82 12.67 5.78
C THR A 54 -5.34 12.84 5.86
N GLY A 55 -6.12 11.76 5.74
CA GLY A 55 -7.59 11.78 5.82
C GLY A 55 -8.29 12.30 4.57
N ARG A 56 -7.57 12.38 3.44
CA ARG A 56 -8.14 12.74 2.14
C ARG A 56 -8.78 11.51 1.47
N PRO A 57 -9.87 11.71 0.71
CA PRO A 57 -10.49 10.63 -0.04
C PRO A 57 -9.52 10.14 -1.12
N ILE A 58 -9.37 8.82 -1.24
CA ILE A 58 -8.66 8.19 -2.36
C ILE A 58 -9.64 7.63 -3.39
N PRO A 59 -9.24 7.53 -4.67
CA PRO A 59 -10.10 7.01 -5.73
C PRO A 59 -10.73 5.65 -5.40
N GLY A 60 -11.98 5.46 -5.82
CA GLY A 60 -12.72 4.19 -5.67
C GLY A 60 -12.26 3.10 -6.64
N SER A 61 -10.98 3.06 -6.97
CA SER A 61 -10.38 2.03 -7.83
C SER A 61 -10.08 0.76 -7.04
N HIS A 62 -9.91 -0.35 -7.76
CA HIS A 62 -9.56 -1.64 -7.17
C HIS A 62 -8.23 -1.55 -6.39
N GLU A 63 -7.23 -0.86 -6.93
CA GLU A 63 -5.95 -0.60 -6.24
C GLU A 63 -6.15 0.21 -4.95
N GLY A 64 -6.98 1.26 -5.00
CA GLY A 64 -7.28 2.07 -3.82
C GLY A 64 -8.00 1.27 -2.72
N GLU A 65 -8.85 0.32 -3.07
CA GLU A 65 -9.48 -0.58 -2.10
C GLU A 65 -8.46 -1.50 -1.40
N VAL A 66 -7.52 -2.07 -2.14
CA VAL A 66 -6.44 -2.90 -1.57
C VAL A 66 -5.57 -2.09 -0.62
N ILE A 67 -5.14 -0.89 -1.04
CA ILE A 67 -4.32 0.00 -0.21
C ILE A 67 -5.08 0.38 1.07
N ARG A 68 -6.39 0.66 0.98
CA ARG A 68 -7.25 0.90 2.16
C ARG A 68 -7.20 -0.25 3.16
N ARG A 69 -7.34 -1.49 2.69
CA ARG A 69 -7.35 -2.69 3.54
C ARG A 69 -5.99 -2.91 4.20
N ILE A 70 -4.89 -2.77 3.46
CA ILE A 70 -3.53 -2.90 3.99
C ILE A 70 -3.26 -1.85 5.08
N ILE A 71 -3.60 -0.58 4.82
CA ILE A 71 -3.40 0.50 5.81
C ILE A 71 -4.28 0.30 7.04
N ALA A 72 -5.51 -0.22 6.90
CA ALA A 72 -6.37 -0.53 8.04
C ALA A 72 -5.73 -1.59 8.96
N VAL A 73 -5.20 -2.68 8.40
CA VAL A 73 -4.50 -3.74 9.15
C VAL A 73 -3.28 -3.16 9.89
N ILE A 74 -2.43 -2.39 9.20
CA ILE A 74 -1.23 -1.78 9.83
C ILE A 74 -1.61 -0.80 10.95
N ARG A 75 -2.69 -0.03 10.77
CA ARG A 75 -3.20 0.88 11.81
C ARG A 75 -3.72 0.11 13.01
N ASP A 76 -4.43 -0.99 12.80
CA ASP A 76 -4.98 -1.80 13.89
C ASP A 76 -3.89 -2.58 14.62
N GLU A 77 -2.86 -3.09 13.94
CA GLU A 77 -1.68 -3.67 14.62
C GLU A 77 -0.94 -2.64 15.49
N LYS A 78 -0.78 -1.40 15.00
CA LYS A 78 -0.21 -0.32 15.82
C LYS A 78 -1.08 0.04 17.02
N LYS A 79 -2.41 -0.11 16.93
CA LYS A 79 -3.29 0.01 18.09
C LYS A 79 -3.12 -1.19 19.02
N ALA A 80 -3.14 -2.41 18.49
CA ALA A 80 -3.00 -3.64 19.28
C ALA A 80 -1.70 -3.65 20.09
N LEU A 81 -0.57 -3.27 19.48
CA LEU A 81 0.74 -3.13 20.15
C LEU A 81 0.82 -1.99 21.17
N LYS A 82 -0.08 -1.01 21.14
CA LYS A 82 -0.19 0.03 22.18
C LYS A 82 -0.92 -0.45 23.42
N TYR A 83 -1.70 -1.52 23.31
CA TYR A 83 -2.52 -2.09 24.38
C TYR A 83 -2.01 -3.46 24.86
N ALA A 84 -0.89 -3.94 24.32
CA ALA A 84 -0.17 -5.13 24.77
C ALA A 84 1.06 -4.72 25.59
#